data_AF-A0A1X7UW54-F1
#
_entry.id   AF-A0A1X7UW54-F1
#
_cell.length_a   1.000
_cell.length_b   1.000
_cell.length_c   1.000
_cell.angle_alpha   90.00
_cell.angle_beta   90.00
_cell.angle_gamma   90.00
#
_symmetry.space_group_name_H-M   'P 1'
#
loop_
_entity.id
_entity.type
_entity.pdbx_description
1 polymer ?
#
loop_
_entity_poly.entity_id
_entity_poly.type
_entity_poly.pdbx_seq_one_letter_code
_entity_poly.pdbx_strand_id
1 'polypeptide(L)'
;MALDYLLGPQSEISIVTVREELHSYQAEMEPSRETSPSMWWKDNSKRFPLLSQVAMDFLHTPATSTPSERIFSTVGNTVTQKRNCLTNQ
;
A
#
# COMPACT_ATOMS: atom_id res chain seq x y z
N MET A 1 -0.98 20.37 -5.87
CA MET A 1 0.31 20.43 -5.15
C MET A 1 0.80 19.07 -4.63
N ALA A 2 -0.06 18.09 -4.28
CA ALA A 2 0.38 16.70 -4.00
C ALA A 2 0.10 15.71 -5.15
N LEU A 3 -1.05 15.84 -5.84
CA LEU A 3 -1.40 14.97 -6.98
C LEU A 3 -0.47 15.15 -8.20
N ASP A 4 0.04 16.37 -8.38
CA ASP A 4 0.91 16.78 -9.48
C ASP A 4 2.27 16.06 -9.45
N TYR A 5 2.80 15.84 -8.24
CA TYR A 5 4.09 15.19 -8.03
C TYR A 5 4.04 13.68 -8.27
N LEU A 6 2.87 13.05 -8.08
CA LEU A 6 2.67 11.60 -8.26
C LEU A 6 2.59 11.21 -9.76
N LEU A 7 2.20 12.14 -10.63
CA LEU A 7 1.82 11.85 -12.03
C LEU A 7 2.81 12.36 -13.09
N GLY A 8 3.83 13.15 -12.71
CA GLY A 8 4.87 13.64 -13.61
C GLY A 8 4.38 14.66 -14.67
N PRO A 9 5.26 15.15 -15.56
CA PRO A 9 5.01 16.29 -16.46
C PRO A 9 3.90 16.13 -17.52
N GLN A 10 3.14 15.03 -17.48
CA GLN A 10 1.89 14.81 -18.24
C GLN A 10 0.64 15.16 -17.41
N SER A 11 0.83 15.86 -16.29
CA SER A 11 -0.09 15.94 -15.15
C SER A 11 -1.46 16.54 -15.49
N GLU A 12 -1.56 17.56 -16.35
CA GLU A 12 -2.85 18.23 -16.54
C GLU A 12 -3.90 17.33 -17.20
N ILE A 13 -3.51 16.57 -18.23
CA ILE A 13 -4.39 15.58 -18.88
C ILE A 13 -4.71 14.45 -17.90
N SER A 14 -3.68 13.98 -17.17
CA SER A 14 -3.81 12.88 -16.20
C SER A 14 -4.75 13.23 -15.04
N ILE A 15 -4.69 14.44 -14.49
CA ILE A 15 -5.54 14.87 -13.36
C ILE A 15 -7.00 15.02 -13.77
N VAL A 16 -7.28 15.50 -14.99
CA VAL A 16 -8.66 15.57 -15.51
C VAL A 16 -9.23 14.17 -15.65
N THR A 17 -8.48 13.24 -16.25
CA THR A 17 -8.91 11.84 -16.41
C THR A 17 -9.08 11.12 -15.05
N VAL A 18 -8.20 11.34 -14.07
CA VAL A 18 -8.35 10.78 -12.71
C VAL A 18 -9.64 11.28 -12.04
N ARG A 19 -9.98 12.56 -12.22
CA ARG A 19 -11.21 13.11 -11.63
C ARG A 19 -12.46 12.46 -12.23
N GLU A 20 -12.49 12.24 -13.53
CA GLU A 20 -13.59 11.58 -14.23
C GLU A 20 -13.73 10.10 -13.80
N GLU A 21 -12.62 9.37 -13.71
CA GLU A 21 -12.59 8.01 -13.16
C GLU A 21 -13.12 7.97 -11.72
N LEU A 22 -12.71 8.92 -10.89
CA LEU A 22 -13.12 9.00 -9.48
C LEU A 22 -14.61 9.31 -9.32
N HIS A 23 -15.16 10.24 -10.13
CA HIS A 23 -16.60 10.50 -10.13
C HIS A 23 -17.39 9.27 -10.57
N SER A 24 -16.89 8.55 -11.58
CA SER A 24 -17.50 7.33 -12.08
C SER A 24 -17.48 6.21 -11.03
N TYR A 25 -16.38 6.07 -10.28
CA TYR A 25 -16.26 5.13 -9.16
C TYR A 25 -17.21 5.48 -8.00
N GLN A 26 -17.32 6.76 -7.62
CA GLN A 26 -18.23 7.20 -6.56
C GLN A 26 -19.71 7.01 -6.89
N ALA A 27 -20.07 7.04 -8.17
CA ALA A 27 -21.42 6.80 -8.64
C ALA A 27 -21.77 5.30 -8.72
N GLU A 28 -20.79 4.40 -8.60
CA GLU A 28 -21.06 2.97 -8.59
C GLU A 28 -21.62 2.48 -7.27
N MET A 29 -22.36 1.38 -7.35
CA MET A 29 -22.81 0.64 -6.18
C MET A 29 -21.61 -0.04 -5.52
N GLU A 30 -21.53 0.06 -4.19
CA GLU A 30 -20.44 -0.49 -3.40
C GLU A 30 -20.29 -2.00 -3.66
N PRO A 31 -19.07 -2.51 -3.91
CA PRO A 31 -18.87 -3.94 -4.08
C PRO A 31 -19.27 -4.72 -2.83
N SER A 32 -19.73 -5.96 -3.03
CA SER A 32 -20.06 -6.87 -1.94
C SER A 32 -18.88 -7.02 -0.97
N ARG A 33 -19.17 -7.13 0.33
CA ARG A 33 -18.17 -7.30 1.41
C ARG A 33 -17.34 -8.58 1.27
N GLU A 34 -17.83 -9.54 0.49
CA GLU A 34 -17.15 -10.81 0.19
C GLU A 34 -16.06 -10.65 -0.89
N THR A 35 -16.07 -9.56 -1.64
CA THR A 35 -15.11 -9.32 -2.71
C THR A 35 -13.82 -8.72 -2.14
N SER A 36 -12.68 -9.36 -2.40
CA SER A 36 -11.41 -8.78 -1.98
C SER A 36 -11.13 -7.48 -2.78
N PRO A 37 -10.72 -6.39 -2.11
CA PRO A 37 -10.46 -5.12 -2.80
C PRO A 37 -9.43 -5.24 -3.92
N SER A 38 -8.39 -6.06 -3.73
CA SER A 38 -7.35 -6.29 -4.75
C SER A 38 -7.87 -7.02 -5.99
N MET A 39 -8.81 -7.96 -5.84
CA MET A 39 -9.44 -8.62 -6.99
C MET A 39 -10.39 -7.66 -7.72
N TRP A 40 -11.17 -6.87 -6.97
CA TRP A 40 -12.07 -5.88 -7.57
C TRP A 40 -11.32 -4.85 -8.43
N TRP A 41 -10.20 -4.30 -7.93
CA TRP A 41 -9.37 -3.36 -8.70
C TRP A 41 -8.70 -4.00 -9.90
N LYS A 42 -8.37 -5.29 -9.82
CA LYS A 42 -7.83 -6.05 -10.96
C LYS A 42 -8.87 -6.20 -12.07
N ASP A 43 -10.10 -6.55 -11.72
CA ASP A 43 -11.19 -6.73 -12.69
C ASP A 43 -11.63 -5.40 -13.31
N ASN A 44 -11.58 -4.31 -12.54
CA ASN A 44 -11.96 -2.96 -12.99
C ASN A 44 -10.79 -2.13 -13.53
N SER A 45 -9.59 -2.71 -13.63
CA SER A 45 -8.37 -2.02 -14.10
C SER A 45 -8.51 -1.41 -15.50
N LYS A 46 -9.28 -2.05 -16.39
CA LYS A 46 -9.54 -1.52 -17.74
C LYS A 46 -10.45 -0.29 -17.75
N ARG A 47 -11.33 -0.19 -16.75
CA ARG A 47 -12.30 0.91 -16.63
C ARG A 47 -11.72 2.09 -15.87
N PHE A 48 -10.85 1.81 -14.91
CA PHE A 48 -10.17 2.81 -14.10
C PHE A 48 -8.65 2.60 -14.17
N PRO A 49 -8.01 2.81 -15.33
CA PRO A 49 -6.58 2.54 -15.51
C PRO A 49 -5.69 3.35 -14.57
N LEU A 50 -6.01 4.62 -14.33
CA LEU A 50 -5.20 5.47 -13.44
C LEU A 50 -5.54 5.21 -11.97
N LEU A 51 -6.82 5.09 -11.64
CA LEU A 51 -7.26 4.87 -10.26
C LEU A 51 -6.87 3.47 -9.75
N SER A 52 -6.92 2.44 -10.60
CA SER A 52 -6.52 1.07 -10.23
C SER A 52 -5.03 0.97 -9.93
N GLN A 53 -4.17 1.69 -10.66
CA GLN A 53 -2.74 1.74 -10.38
C GLN A 53 -2.48 2.31 -8.98
N VAL A 54 -3.08 3.47 -8.68
CA VAL A 54 -2.94 4.11 -7.38
C VAL A 54 -3.54 3.24 -6.26
N ALA A 55 -4.74 2.70 -6.47
CA ALA A 55 -5.42 1.85 -5.48
C ALA A 55 -4.61 0.58 -5.16
N MET A 56 -4.00 -0.04 -6.17
CA MET A 56 -3.16 -1.21 -5.96
C MET A 56 -1.90 -0.88 -5.16
N ASP A 57 -1.25 0.27 -5.41
CA ASP A 57 -0.09 0.70 -4.63
C ASP A 57 -0.44 0.89 -3.13
N PHE A 58 -1.63 1.46 -2.85
CA PHE A 58 -2.13 1.58 -1.48
C PHE A 58 -2.51 0.23 -0.86
N LEU A 59 -3.12 -0.68 -1.61
CA LEU A 59 -3.56 -1.99 -1.10
C LEU A 59 -2.41 -2.97 -0.86
N HIS A 60 -1.33 -2.88 -1.64
CA HIS A 60 -0.13 -3.69 -1.43
C HIS A 60 0.77 -3.18 -0.30
N THR A 61 0.56 -1.93 0.14
CA THR A 61 1.29 -1.39 1.28
C THR A 61 0.75 -2.04 2.56
N PRO A 62 1.59 -2.78 3.32
CA PRO A 62 1.13 -3.35 4.58
C PRO A 62 0.67 -2.24 5.52
N ALA A 63 -0.49 -2.40 6.15
CA ALA A 63 -1.05 -1.43 7.09
C ALA A 63 -0.18 -1.17 8.34
N THR A 64 0.90 -1.94 8.52
CA THR A 64 1.80 -1.89 9.66
C THR A 64 3.22 -1.54 9.21
N SER A 65 3.83 -0.54 9.84
CA SER A 65 5.21 -0.10 9.62
C SER A 65 6.30 -1.06 10.14
N THR A 66 6.01 -2.34 10.38
CA THR A 66 6.91 -3.20 11.18
C THR A 66 7.28 -4.55 10.53
N PRO A 67 8.16 -4.56 9.51
CA PRO A 67 9.03 -5.71 9.24
C PRO A 67 10.42 -5.56 9.90
N SER A 68 10.97 -4.35 9.91
CA SER A 68 12.37 -4.09 10.31
C SER A 68 12.61 -4.29 11.81
N GLU A 69 11.68 -3.89 12.67
CA GLU A 69 11.79 -4.05 14.13
C GLU A 69 11.73 -5.51 14.58
N ARG A 70 11.00 -6.38 13.86
CA ARG A 70 10.87 -7.81 14.21
C ARG A 70 12.16 -8.56 13.95
N ILE A 71 12.85 -8.23 12.86
CA ILE A 71 14.20 -8.73 12.58
C ILE A 71 15.20 -8.15 13.58
N PHE A 72 15.14 -6.85 13.90
CA PHE A 72 16.01 -6.24 14.91
C PHE A 72 15.82 -6.83 16.32
N SER A 73 14.59 -7.16 16.72
CA SER A 73 14.29 -7.77 18.02
C SER A 73 14.83 -9.20 18.12
N THR A 74 14.77 -9.96 17.02
CA THR A 74 15.28 -11.34 16.95
C THR A 74 16.82 -11.37 16.97
N VAL A 75 17.47 -10.42 16.29
CA VAL A 75 18.93 -10.26 16.32
C VAL A 75 19.40 -9.76 17.69
N GLY A 76 18.67 -8.83 18.32
CA GLY A 76 18.96 -8.36 19.68
C GLY A 76 18.94 -9.49 20.72
N ASN A 77 17.96 -10.39 20.67
CA ASN A 77 17.89 -11.53 21.60
C ASN A 77 19.00 -12.57 21.36
N THR A 78 19.42 -12.76 20.10
CA THR A 78 20.47 -13.73 19.73
C THR A 78 21.88 -13.24 20.10
N VAL A 79 22.15 -11.95 19.97
CA VAL A 79 23.46 -11.36 20.31
C VAL A 79 23.62 -11.17 21.83
N THR A 80 22.53 -10.94 22.57
CA THR A 80 22.58 -10.64 24.01
C THR A 80 22.61 -11.88 24.91
N GLN A 81 21.98 -13.00 24.50
CA GLN A 81 21.99 -14.22 25.34
C GLN A 81 23.36 -14.90 25.45
N LYS A 82 24.30 -14.66 24.52
CA LYS A 82 25.62 -15.32 24.53
C LYS A 82 26.65 -14.69 25.49
N ARG A 83 26.28 -13.68 26.31
CA ARG A 83 27.18 -13.08 27.32
C ARG A 83 26.66 -13.08 28.77
N ASN A 84 25.59 -13.82 29.10
CA ASN A 84 25.04 -13.85 30.47
C ASN A 84 25.44 -15.09 31.29
N CYS A 85 26.61 -15.68 31.05
CA CYS A 85 27.19 -16.65 31.99
C CYS A 85 28.70 -16.44 32.09
N LEU A 86 29.10 -15.53 32.98
CA LEU A 86 30.29 -15.74 33.80
C LEU A 86 29.78 -15.88 35.24
N THR A 87 29.48 -17.11 35.62
CA THR A 87 29.31 -17.53 37.00
C THR A 87 30.58 -17.21 37.77
N ASN A 88 30.44 -16.53 38.90
CA ASN A 88 31.49 -16.38 39.92
C ASN A 88 31.89 -17.78 40.42
N GLN A 89 33.08 -18.25 40.07
CA GLN A 89 33.88 -19.20 40.85
C GLN A 89 35.37 -18.95 40.56
#